data_AF-A0A125W4Y0-F1
#
_entry.id   AF-A0A125W4Y0-F1
#
_cell.length_a   1.000
_cell.length_b   1.000
_cell.length_c   1.000
_cell.angle_alpha   90.00
_cell.angle_beta   90.00
_cell.angle_gamma   90.00
#
_symmetry.space_group_name_H-M   'P 1'
#
loop_
_entity.id
_entity.type
_entity.pdbx_description
1 polymer ?
#
loop_
_entity_poly.entity_id
_entity_poly.type
_entity_poly.pdbx_seq_one_letter_code
_entity_poly.pdbx_strand_id
1 'polypeptide(L)' 'MKYQVSWENKLTNEINIHGTFETLQDALQSIYDWWDKNEFTPRYIRHWNTGNRATIDYGSHHMFYYISEVEDE' A
#
# COMPACT_ATOMS: atom_id res chain seq x y z
N MET A 1 -12.22 10.69 7.92
CA MET A 1 -11.95 9.38 7.31
C MET A 1 -10.63 9.49 6.62
N LYS A 2 -9.69 8.61 6.96
CA LYS A 2 -8.33 8.62 6.44
C LYS A 2 -8.00 7.29 5.78
N TYR A 3 -6.87 7.26 5.10
CA TYR A 3 -6.40 6.12 4.33
C TYR A 3 -5.06 5.66 4.90
N GLN A 4 -5.01 4.48 5.49
CA GLN A 4 -3.79 3.90 6.05
C GLN A 4 -3.12 3.00 5.01
N VAL A 5 -1.84 3.24 4.75
CA VAL A 5 -1.01 2.40 3.89
C VAL A 5 -0.26 1.39 4.76
N SER A 6 -0.40 0.10 4.43
CA SER A 6 0.45 -0.96 4.97
C SER A 6 1.17 -1.70 3.86
N TRP A 7 2.40 -2.11 4.11
CA TRP A 7 3.09 -3.14 3.36
C TRP A 7 3.02 -4.43 4.15
N GLU A 8 2.62 -5.53 3.51
CA GLU A 8 2.55 -6.84 4.17
C GLU A 8 3.31 -7.90 3.41
N ASN A 9 4.05 -8.73 4.14
CA ASN A 9 4.62 -9.96 3.65
C ASN A 9 3.76 -11.15 4.10
N LYS A 10 2.98 -11.72 3.19
CA LYS A 10 2.07 -12.85 3.47
C LYS A 10 2.80 -14.16 3.76
N LEU A 11 4.10 -14.27 3.44
CA LEU A 11 4.90 -15.45 3.77
C LEU A 11 5.32 -15.44 5.24
N THR A 12 5.71 -14.28 5.78
CA THR A 12 6.19 -14.13 7.16
C THR A 12 5.14 -13.58 8.12
N ASN A 13 3.99 -13.11 7.61
CA ASN A 13 2.97 -12.33 8.33
C ASN A 13 3.49 -11.00 8.91
N GLU A 14 4.57 -10.46 8.34
CA GLU A 14 5.06 -9.13 8.69
C GLU A 14 4.14 -8.06 8.12
N ILE A 15 3.83 -7.05 8.94
CA ILE A 15 2.99 -5.90 8.58
C ILE A 15 3.74 -4.64 8.99
N ASN A 16 4.03 -3.78 8.02
CA ASN A 16 4.68 -2.49 8.23
C ASN A 16 3.71 -1.37 7.84
N ILE A 17 3.44 -0.44 8.76
CA ILE A 17 2.59 0.72 8.47
C ILE A 17 3.46 1.83 7.87
N HIS A 18 3.11 2.26 6.66
CA HIS A 18 3.85 3.28 5.91
C HIS A 18 3.34 4.69 6.18
N GLY A 19 2.08 4.83 6.61
CA GLY A 19 1.51 6.12 7.00
C GLY A 19 0.00 6.14 6.91
N THR A 20 -0.58 7.27 7.30
CA THR A 20 -2.00 7.56 7.20
C THR A 20 -2.18 8.91 6.50
N PHE A 21 -3.09 8.96 5.53
CA PHE A 21 -3.24 10.08 4.60
C PHE A 21 -4.69 10.54 4.52
N GLU A 22 -4.90 11.82 4.22
CA GLU A 22 -6.24 12.41 4.11
C GLU A 22 -7.01 11.90 2.87
N THR A 23 -6.30 11.54 1.81
CA THR A 23 -6.91 11.08 0.55
C THR A 23 -6.32 9.75 0.08
N LEU A 24 -7.14 8.97 -0.64
CA LEU A 24 -6.70 7.74 -1.29
C LEU A 24 -5.57 8.01 -2.30
N GLN A 25 -5.62 9.16 -2.97
CA GLN A 25 -4.60 9.54 -3.94
C GLN A 25 -3.24 9.78 -3.27
N ASP A 26 -3.21 10.47 -2.12
CA ASP A 26 -1.97 10.69 -1.36
C ASP A 26 -1.43 9.37 -0.79
N ALA A 27 -2.32 8.49 -0.32
CA ALA A 27 -1.95 7.15 0.13
C ALA A 27 -1.29 6.33 -1.00
N LEU A 28 -1.87 6.33 -2.20
CA LEU A 28 -1.29 5.64 -3.36
C LEU A 28 0.04 6.28 -3.78
N GLN A 29 0.11 7.62 -3.85
CA GLN A 29 1.32 8.34 -4.23
C GLN A 29 2.47 8.06 -3.27
N SER A 30 2.20 7.92 -1.97
CA SER A 30 3.24 7.61 -0.97
C SER A 30 3.98 6.29 -1.24
N ILE A 31 3.33 5.31 -1.89
CA ILE A 31 3.95 4.05 -2.29
C ILE A 31 4.94 4.29 -3.43
N TYR A 32 4.53 5.08 -4.44
CA TYR A 32 5.39 5.43 -5.56
C TYR A 32 6.58 6.29 -5.13
N ASP A 33 6.35 7.25 -4.23
CA ASP A 33 7.42 8.08 -3.66
C ASP A 33 8.42 7.24 -2.86
N TRP A 34 7.93 6.22 -2.13
CA TRP A 34 8.81 5.28 -1.44
C TRP A 34 9.64 4.45 -2.42
N TRP A 35 9.06 3.99 -3.54
CA TRP A 35 9.82 3.30 -4.57
C TRP A 35 10.88 4.18 -5.22
N ASP A 36 10.53 5.42 -5.60
CA ASP A 36 11.45 6.38 -6.20
C ASP A 36 12.63 6.69 -5.26
N LYS A 37 12.34 7.00 -3.99
CA LYS A 37 13.35 7.26 -2.96
C LYS A 37 14.31 6.08 -2.73
N ASN A 38 13.87 4.85 -2.98
CA ASN A 38 14.68 3.64 -2.81
C ASN A 38 15.19 3.08 -4.16
N GLU A 39 15.11 3.86 -5.24
CA GLU A 39 15.56 3.48 -6.59
C GLU A 39 14.95 2.15 -7.07
N PHE A 40 13.73 1.84 -6.60
CA PHE A 40 13.05 0.60 -6.89
C PHE A 40 12.09 0.76 -8.07
N THR A 41 12.19 -0.11 -9.07
CA THR A 41 11.23 -0.18 -10.17
C THR A 41 10.49 -1.53 -10.13
N PRO A 42 9.15 -1.53 -9.92
CA PRO A 42 8.38 -2.77 -9.92
C PRO A 42 8.30 -3.38 -11.31
N ARG A 43 8.18 -4.72 -11.39
CA ARG A 43 8.07 -5.42 -12.68
C ARG A 43 6.76 -5.12 -13.40
N TYR A 44 5.69 -4.97 -12.63
CA TYR A 44 4.38 -4.55 -13.06
C TYR A 44 3.66 -3.93 -11.88
N ILE A 45 2.54 -3.24 -12.14
CA ILE A 45 1.67 -2.71 -11.10
C ILE A 45 0.24 -3.16 -11.40
N ARG A 46 -0.41 -3.79 -10.43
CA ARG A 46 -1.83 -4.15 -10.49
C ARG A 46 -2.56 -3.61 -9.28
N HIS A 47 -3.76 -3.10 -9.52
CA HIS A 47 -4.65 -2.59 -8.50
C HIS A 47 -5.98 -3.34 -8.53
N TRP A 48 -6.48 -3.71 -7.37
CA TRP A 48 -7.86 -4.16 -7.21
C TRP A 48 -8.36 -3.82 -5.81
N ASN A 49 -9.68 -3.80 -5.66
CA ASN A 49 -10.33 -3.54 -4.39
C ASN A 49 -11.01 -4.83 -3.88
N THR A 50 -10.88 -5.06 -2.58
CA THR A 50 -11.61 -6.10 -1.84
C THR A 50 -12.31 -5.44 -0.66
N GLY A 51 -13.61 -5.21 -0.77
CA GLY A 51 -14.36 -4.43 0.23
C GLY A 51 -13.86 -2.98 0.30
N ASN A 52 -13.57 -2.49 1.50
CA ASN A 52 -13.04 -1.14 1.78
C ASN A 52 -11.50 -1.06 1.72
N ARG A 53 -10.86 -2.02 1.06
CA ARG A 53 -9.40 -2.15 1.01
C ARG A 53 -8.90 -2.24 -0.43
N ALA A 54 -8.05 -1.31 -0.82
CA ALA A 54 -7.30 -1.39 -2.07
C ALA A 54 -6.05 -2.24 -1.88
N THR A 55 -5.71 -3.05 -2.87
CA THR A 55 -4.48 -3.85 -2.92
C THR A 55 -3.63 -3.42 -4.10
N ILE A 56 -2.33 -3.25 -3.87
CA ILE A 56 -1.32 -2.92 -4.87
C ILE A 56 -0.33 -4.08 -4.93
N ASP A 57 -0.37 -4.83 -6.02
CA ASP A 57 0.61 -5.87 -6.36
C ASP A 57 1.65 -5.28 -7.31
N TYR A 58 2.90 -5.37 -6.88
CA TYR A 58 4.05 -4.79 -7.56
C TYR A 58 5.00 -5.87 -8.12
N GLY A 59 4.53 -7.12 -8.19
CA GLY A 59 5.26 -8.25 -8.74
C GLY A 59 6.10 -9.05 -7.75
N SER A 60 5.94 -8.78 -6.45
CA SER A 60 6.53 -9.60 -5.40
C SER A 60 5.50 -10.61 -4.90
N HIS A 61 5.72 -11.89 -5.21
CA HIS A 61 4.73 -12.98 -5.09
C HIS A 61 4.01 -13.08 -3.73
N HIS A 62 4.66 -12.64 -2.65
CA HIS A 62 4.12 -12.70 -1.29
C HIS A 62 4.02 -11.33 -0.61
N MET A 63 4.35 -10.24 -1.30
CA MET A 63 4.41 -8.91 -0.69
C MET A 63 3.51 -7.95 -1.44
N PHE A 64 2.66 -7.24 -0.70
CA PHE A 64 1.65 -6.35 -1.25
C PHE A 64 1.60 -5.08 -0.42
N TYR A 65 1.24 -3.97 -1.07
CA TYR A 65 0.74 -2.83 -0.33
C TYR A 65 -0.77 -2.90 -0.26
N TYR A 66 -1.31 -2.36 0.81
CA TYR A 66 -2.73 -2.19 0.99
C TYR A 66 -3.05 -0.79 1.48
N ILE A 67 -4.19 -0.28 1.04
CA ILE A 67 -4.75 0.98 1.50
C ILE A 67 -6.13 0.68 2.09
N SER A 68 -6.29 0.91 3.39
CA SER A 68 -7.54 0.68 4.11
C SER A 68 -8.13 2.00 4.57
N GLU A 69 -9.46 2.14 4.46
CA GLU A 69 -10.18 3.23 5.12
C GLU A 69 -10.13 3.05 6.64
N VAL A 70 -9.79 4.13 7.35
CA VAL A 70 -9.78 4.19 8.81
C VAL A 70 -10.59 5.39 9.28
N GLU A 71 -11.36 5.20 10.36
CA GLU A 71 -12.11 6.27 11.01
C GLU A 71 -11.15 7.23 11.72
N ASP A 72 -11.50 8.52 11.77
CA ASP A 72 -10.82 9.46 12.65
C ASP A 72 -11.39 9.26 14.06
N GLU A 73 -10.51 8.97 15.03
CA GLU A 73 -10.87 9.01 16.47
C GLU A 73 -11.20 10.45 16.93
#